data_AF-A0A8X6Y8G6-F1
#
_entry.id   AF-A0A8X6Y8G6-F1
#
_cell.length_a   1.000
_cell.length_b   1.000
_cell.length_c   1.000
_cell.angle_alpha   90.00
_cell.angle_beta   90.00
_cell.angle_gamma   90.00
#
_symmetry.space_group_name_H-M   'P 1'
#
loop_
_entity.id
_entity.type
_entity.pdbx_description
1 polymer ?
#
loop_
_entity_poly.entity_id
_entity_poly.type
_entity_poly.pdbx_seq_one_letter_code
_entity_poly.pdbx_strand_id
1 'polypeptide(L)'
;MCSYDLGSEELYVVKWYKDDIEFYRYEPKDDNQFVYFPQPGIDIDLSRTNSNIVFLRTVALDSAGSYKCQVSTDAPTYSCVQAVKDMNVIILPLEGPQITGGESSYDLGDNITLNCTSAESKPAAKLEWFVNDQPVSEEETDDHGIHTNNQNLQISSKSLRLKLSEKLFRKGKVTIKCEASFYDTVATISKELTLLGGEQDMHGEVIVDRTVGK
;
A
#
# COMPACT_ATOMS: atom_id res chain seq x y z
N MET A 1 20.71 -8.44 -9.30
CA MET A 1 21.84 -8.54 -10.25
C MET A 1 22.88 -7.52 -9.85
N CYS A 2 24.15 -7.93 -9.77
CA CYS A 2 25.29 -7.06 -9.56
C CYS A 2 26.07 -6.94 -10.87
N SER A 3 26.01 -5.77 -11.50
CA SER A 3 26.73 -5.50 -12.75
C SER A 3 27.99 -4.72 -12.43
N TYR A 4 29.13 -5.19 -12.94
CA TYR A 4 30.43 -4.55 -12.76
C TYR A 4 31.27 -4.69 -14.04
N ASP A 5 32.21 -3.77 -14.23
CA ASP A 5 33.20 -3.78 -15.30
C ASP A 5 34.58 -3.79 -14.65
N LEU A 6 35.39 -4.78 -14.99
CA LEU A 6 36.73 -4.97 -14.43
C LEU A 6 37.81 -4.24 -15.25
N GLY A 7 37.49 -3.78 -16.46
CA GLY A 7 38.50 -3.27 -17.39
C GLY A 7 39.59 -4.32 -17.65
N SER A 8 40.80 -4.06 -17.14
CA SER A 8 41.94 -4.98 -17.21
C SER A 8 42.28 -5.69 -15.89
N GLU A 9 41.49 -5.47 -14.84
CA GLU A 9 41.71 -6.10 -13.52
C GLU A 9 41.11 -7.51 -13.47
N GLU A 10 41.61 -8.34 -12.56
CA GLU A 10 41.05 -9.66 -12.30
C GLU A 10 40.09 -9.61 -11.11
N LEU A 11 38.96 -10.32 -11.21
CA LEU A 11 38.02 -10.44 -10.10
C LEU A 11 38.61 -11.28 -8.97
N TYR A 12 38.61 -10.74 -7.75
CA TYR A 12 38.95 -11.49 -6.54
C TYR A 12 37.69 -12.08 -5.88
N VAL A 13 36.66 -11.26 -5.63
CA VAL A 13 35.43 -11.72 -4.98
C VAL A 13 34.23 -10.84 -5.32
N VAL A 14 33.06 -11.44 -5.41
CA VAL A 14 31.76 -10.75 -5.34
C VAL A 14 31.06 -11.19 -4.06
N LYS A 15 30.60 -10.24 -3.24
CA LYS A 15 29.89 -10.50 -1.99
C LYS A 15 28.53 -9.81 -1.98
N TRP A 16 27.54 -10.48 -1.40
CA TRP A 16 26.20 -9.97 -1.24
C TRP A 16 25.82 -9.92 0.23
N TYR A 17 25.22 -8.80 0.61
CA TYR A 17 24.79 -8.53 1.97
C TYR A 17 23.32 -8.13 1.99
N LYS A 18 22.61 -8.53 3.04
CA LYS A 18 21.29 -8.03 3.41
C LYS A 18 21.43 -7.42 4.81
N ASP A 19 21.13 -6.13 4.93
CA ASP A 19 21.24 -5.38 6.18
C ASP A 19 22.64 -5.54 6.82
N ASP A 20 23.67 -5.39 5.98
CA ASP A 20 25.10 -5.54 6.32
C ASP A 20 25.57 -6.93 6.75
N ILE A 21 24.70 -7.95 6.69
CA ILE A 21 25.07 -9.35 6.94
C ILE A 21 25.31 -10.06 5.61
N GLU A 22 26.49 -10.68 5.45
CA GLU A 22 26.85 -11.44 4.25
C GLU A 22 25.99 -12.70 4.16
N PHE A 23 25.35 -12.92 3.00
CA PHE A 23 24.52 -14.12 2.77
C PHE A 23 24.98 -14.97 1.59
N TYR A 24 25.81 -14.42 0.70
CA TYR A 24 26.35 -15.13 -0.46
C TYR A 24 27.65 -14.49 -0.93
N ARG A 25 28.60 -15.31 -1.41
CA ARG A 25 29.83 -14.85 -2.07
C ARG A 25 30.26 -15.79 -3.18
N TYR A 26 30.93 -15.20 -4.18
CA TYR A 26 31.57 -15.89 -5.29
C TYR A 26 33.06 -15.54 -5.36
N GLU A 27 33.92 -16.55 -5.26
CA GLU A 27 35.39 -16.44 -5.26
C GLU A 27 35.96 -17.32 -6.41
N PRO A 28 36.23 -16.78 -7.61
CA PRO A 28 36.56 -17.58 -8.80
C PRO A 28 37.82 -18.45 -8.67
N LYS A 29 38.75 -18.07 -7.78
CA LYS A 29 40.03 -18.76 -7.56
C LYS A 29 39.99 -19.75 -6.39
N ASP A 30 38.89 -19.84 -5.64
CA ASP A 30 38.73 -20.80 -4.54
C ASP A 30 38.24 -22.17 -5.06
N ASP A 31 38.62 -23.25 -4.37
CA ASP A 31 38.13 -24.60 -4.66
C ASP A 31 36.60 -24.68 -4.51
N ASN A 32 36.06 -24.00 -3.49
CA ASN A 32 34.63 -23.81 -3.33
C ASN A 32 34.23 -22.40 -3.75
N GLN A 33 34.08 -22.21 -5.06
CA GLN A 33 33.80 -20.91 -5.68
C GLN A 33 32.55 -20.22 -5.13
N PHE A 34 31.59 -20.94 -4.55
CA PHE A 34 30.34 -20.40 -4.04
C PHE A 34 30.15 -20.72 -2.57
N VAL A 35 29.90 -19.71 -1.75
CA VAL A 35 29.60 -19.88 -0.33
C VAL A 35 28.32 -19.12 0.01
N TYR A 36 27.45 -19.75 0.79
CA TYR A 36 26.19 -19.18 1.26
C TYR A 36 26.14 -19.20 2.78
N PHE A 37 25.49 -18.19 3.37
CA PHE A 37 25.30 -18.06 4.80
C PHE A 37 23.81 -17.91 5.10
N PRO A 38 23.19 -18.83 5.86
CA PRO A 38 21.77 -18.74 6.19
C PRO A 38 21.43 -17.46 6.96
N GLN A 39 20.41 -16.74 6.51
CA GLN A 39 19.90 -15.52 7.13
C GLN A 39 18.36 -15.48 6.99
N PRO A 40 17.61 -14.95 7.99
CA PRO A 40 16.18 -14.71 7.83
C PRO A 40 15.85 -13.90 6.58
N GLY A 41 14.78 -14.30 5.87
CA GLY A 41 14.36 -13.68 4.62
C GLY A 41 15.18 -14.01 3.37
N ILE A 42 16.23 -14.83 3.48
CA ILE A 42 17.09 -15.25 2.36
C ILE A 42 16.92 -16.75 2.09
N ASP A 43 16.11 -17.09 1.08
CA ASP A 43 15.98 -18.45 0.54
C ASP A 43 16.57 -18.49 -0.87
N ILE A 44 17.85 -18.87 -1.01
CA ILE A 44 18.58 -18.81 -2.28
C ILE A 44 18.21 -19.99 -3.19
N ASP A 45 17.86 -19.70 -4.43
CA ASP A 45 17.77 -20.69 -5.50
C ASP A 45 19.14 -20.89 -6.17
N LEU A 46 19.88 -21.90 -5.68
CA LEU A 46 21.22 -22.24 -6.18
C LEU A 46 21.21 -22.71 -7.65
N SER A 47 20.07 -23.15 -8.19
CA SER A 47 19.99 -23.60 -9.59
C SER A 47 20.01 -22.44 -10.60
N ARG A 48 19.68 -21.23 -10.14
CA ARG A 48 19.59 -20.01 -10.95
C ARG A 48 20.63 -18.97 -10.57
N THR A 49 21.12 -19.04 -9.33
CA THR A 49 22.15 -18.17 -8.76
C THR A 49 23.53 -18.48 -9.37
N ASN A 50 24.34 -17.46 -9.59
CA ASN A 50 25.66 -17.57 -10.22
C ASN A 50 26.62 -16.49 -9.70
N SER A 51 27.68 -16.19 -10.45
CA SER A 51 28.74 -15.23 -10.09
C SER A 51 28.32 -13.77 -10.01
N ASN A 52 27.17 -13.37 -10.57
CA ASN A 52 26.73 -11.97 -10.61
C ASN A 52 25.23 -11.78 -10.29
N ILE A 53 24.45 -12.85 -10.20
CA ILE A 53 23.03 -12.82 -9.87
C ILE A 53 22.75 -13.78 -8.73
N VAL A 54 22.13 -13.27 -7.66
CA VAL A 54 21.51 -14.10 -6.62
C VAL A 54 20.01 -14.10 -6.80
N PHE A 55 19.44 -15.29 -6.93
CA PHE A 55 18.01 -15.50 -7.03
C PHE A 55 17.47 -15.98 -5.68
N LEU A 56 16.44 -15.30 -5.18
CA LEU A 56 15.65 -15.78 -4.05
C LEU A 56 14.48 -16.61 -4.60
N ARG A 57 14.29 -17.82 -4.06
CA ARG A 57 13.16 -18.70 -4.42
C ARG A 57 11.84 -18.15 -3.91
N THR A 58 11.85 -17.63 -2.69
CA THR A 58 10.68 -17.06 -2.01
C THR A 58 11.02 -15.67 -1.49
N VAL A 59 10.08 -14.72 -1.65
CA VAL A 59 10.18 -13.37 -1.08
C VAL A 59 9.06 -13.23 -0.05
N ALA A 60 9.43 -12.91 1.19
CA ALA A 60 8.53 -12.70 2.31
C ALA A 60 8.86 -11.39 3.03
N LEU A 61 8.09 -11.04 4.07
CA LEU A 61 8.26 -9.76 4.78
C LEU A 61 9.66 -9.57 5.36
N ASP A 62 10.31 -10.64 5.79
CA ASP A 62 11.68 -10.65 6.30
C ASP A 62 12.75 -10.55 5.20
N SER A 63 12.38 -10.80 3.94
CA SER A 63 13.25 -10.53 2.79
C SER A 63 13.44 -9.02 2.57
N ALA A 64 12.54 -8.16 3.05
CA ALA A 64 12.72 -6.71 2.95
C ALA A 64 13.99 -6.26 3.67
N GLY A 65 14.69 -5.27 3.12
CA GLY A 65 15.94 -4.76 3.68
C GLY A 65 16.84 -4.12 2.63
N SER A 66 18.03 -3.71 3.08
CA SER A 66 19.04 -3.09 2.22
C SER A 66 19.98 -4.15 1.65
N TYR A 67 20.00 -4.28 0.33
CA TYR A 67 20.83 -5.24 -0.38
C TYR A 67 22.04 -4.56 -0.96
N LYS A 68 23.21 -5.08 -0.60
CA LYS A 68 24.50 -4.55 -1.04
C LYS A 68 25.24 -5.61 -1.83
N CYS A 69 25.74 -5.25 -2.99
CA CYS A 69 26.77 -6.02 -3.67
C CYS A 69 28.11 -5.30 -3.52
N GLN A 70 29.16 -6.06 -3.21
CA GLN A 70 30.54 -5.60 -3.15
C GLN A 70 31.37 -6.43 -4.12
N VAL A 71 32.17 -5.76 -4.95
CA VAL A 71 33.06 -6.37 -5.92
C VAL A 71 34.48 -5.92 -5.59
N SER A 72 35.38 -6.88 -5.41
CA SER A 72 36.80 -6.60 -5.18
C SER A 72 37.65 -7.25 -6.25
N THR A 73 38.70 -6.56 -6.67
CA THR A 73 39.69 -7.06 -7.63
C THR A 73 40.96 -7.53 -6.95
N ASP A 74 41.70 -8.37 -7.66
CA ASP A 74 42.92 -9.00 -7.17
C ASP A 74 44.15 -8.09 -7.40
N ALA A 75 45.32 -8.58 -6.97
CA ALA A 75 46.60 -7.99 -7.31
C ALA A 75 46.70 -7.71 -8.82
N PRO A 76 47.39 -6.61 -9.22
CA PRO A 76 48.21 -5.74 -8.40
C PRO A 76 47.49 -4.51 -7.83
N THR A 77 46.29 -4.18 -8.31
CA THR A 77 45.64 -2.88 -8.05
C THR A 77 44.54 -2.89 -7.00
N TYR A 78 44.15 -4.06 -6.46
CA TYR A 78 43.22 -4.23 -5.33
C TYR A 78 42.18 -3.09 -5.18
N SER A 79 41.13 -3.14 -5.99
CA SER A 79 40.01 -2.22 -5.87
C SER A 79 38.84 -2.88 -5.15
N CYS A 80 37.98 -2.09 -4.49
CA CYS A 80 36.75 -2.56 -3.87
C CYS A 80 35.67 -1.51 -4.07
N VAL A 81 34.61 -1.90 -4.76
CA VAL A 81 33.45 -1.04 -5.05
C VAL A 81 32.18 -1.72 -4.57
N GLN A 82 31.20 -0.91 -4.17
CA GLN A 82 29.93 -1.43 -3.67
C GLN A 82 28.76 -0.58 -4.15
N ALA A 83 27.62 -1.24 -4.32
CA ALA A 83 26.35 -0.61 -4.63
C ALA A 83 25.27 -1.15 -3.71
N VAL A 84 24.37 -0.28 -3.27
CA VAL A 84 23.30 -0.59 -2.32
C VAL A 84 21.95 -0.26 -2.95
N LYS A 85 20.97 -1.14 -2.75
CA LYS A 85 19.58 -0.96 -3.15
C LYS A 85 18.64 -1.58 -2.12
N ASP A 86 17.57 -0.86 -1.81
CA ASP A 86 16.57 -1.36 -0.88
C ASP A 86 15.52 -2.20 -1.62
N MET A 87 15.18 -3.35 -1.02
CA MET A 87 14.04 -4.15 -1.46
C MET A 87 12.89 -3.96 -0.48
N ASN A 88 11.79 -3.43 -1.00
CA ASN A 88 10.52 -3.36 -0.29
C ASN A 88 9.65 -4.56 -0.67
N VAL A 89 8.98 -5.16 0.31
CA VAL A 89 8.04 -6.26 0.10
C VAL A 89 6.63 -5.75 0.40
N ILE A 90 5.77 -5.83 -0.62
CA ILE A 90 4.40 -5.35 -0.55
C ILE A 90 3.46 -6.55 -0.45
N ILE A 91 2.61 -6.54 0.58
CA ILE A 91 1.52 -7.49 0.75
C ILE A 91 0.23 -6.73 0.48
N LEU A 92 -0.39 -7.02 -0.66
CA LEU A 92 -1.69 -6.48 -1.03
C LEU A 92 -2.81 -7.35 -0.45
N PRO A 93 -3.90 -6.75 0.06
CA PRO A 93 -5.03 -7.53 0.51
C PRO A 93 -5.81 -8.11 -0.68
N LEU A 94 -6.53 -9.21 -0.43
CA LEU A 94 -7.43 -9.82 -1.41
C LEU A 94 -8.79 -9.10 -1.48
N GLU A 95 -9.19 -8.45 -0.40
CA GLU A 95 -10.47 -7.76 -0.28
C GLU A 95 -10.26 -6.25 -0.12
N GLY A 96 -11.28 -5.48 -0.54
CA GLY A 96 -11.30 -4.04 -0.33
C GLY A 96 -11.55 -3.62 1.12
N PRO A 97 -11.47 -2.32 1.40
CA PRO A 97 -11.80 -1.81 2.73
C PRO A 97 -13.27 -2.09 3.08
N GLN A 98 -13.56 -2.10 4.37
CA GLN A 98 -14.92 -2.25 4.88
C GLN A 98 -15.44 -0.90 5.37
N ILE A 99 -16.68 -0.57 5.01
CA ILE A 99 -17.39 0.62 5.49
C ILE A 99 -18.40 0.18 6.55
N THR A 100 -18.32 0.76 7.74
CA THR A 100 -19.22 0.51 8.89
C THR A 100 -19.79 1.81 9.44
N GLY A 101 -20.77 1.71 10.34
CA GLY A 101 -21.48 2.88 10.91
C GLY A 101 -22.69 3.36 10.09
N GLY A 102 -22.96 2.71 8.95
CA GLY A 102 -24.14 2.97 8.12
C GLY A 102 -25.42 2.36 8.72
N GLU A 103 -26.51 3.14 8.74
CA GLU A 103 -27.88 2.69 9.01
C GLU A 103 -28.64 2.49 7.69
N SER A 104 -29.77 1.77 7.75
CA SER A 104 -30.57 1.41 6.57
C SER A 104 -31.35 2.56 5.96
N SER A 105 -31.58 3.65 6.71
CA SER A 105 -32.36 4.82 6.30
C SER A 105 -31.86 6.05 7.03
N TYR A 106 -31.88 7.19 6.36
CA TYR A 106 -31.47 8.48 6.92
C TYR A 106 -32.42 9.59 6.50
N ASP A 107 -32.60 10.56 7.38
CA ASP A 107 -33.37 11.76 7.12
C ASP A 107 -32.47 12.90 6.64
N LEU A 108 -33.05 13.85 5.92
CA LEU A 108 -32.36 15.07 5.55
C LEU A 108 -32.02 15.86 6.82
N GLY A 109 -30.76 16.27 6.93
CA GLY A 109 -30.21 16.99 8.07
C GLY A 109 -29.41 16.12 9.05
N ASP A 110 -29.47 14.79 8.91
CA ASP A 110 -28.74 13.86 9.77
C ASP A 110 -27.22 14.04 9.64
N ASN A 111 -26.54 13.92 10.77
CA ASN A 111 -25.08 13.84 10.82
C ASN A 111 -24.68 12.37 10.91
N ILE A 112 -24.23 11.80 9.80
CA ILE A 112 -23.79 10.41 9.75
C ILE A 112 -22.30 10.32 10.05
N THR A 113 -21.91 9.26 10.75
CA THR A 113 -20.50 8.92 10.97
C THR A 113 -20.24 7.55 10.39
N LEU A 114 -19.40 7.49 9.37
CA LEU A 114 -18.97 6.25 8.74
C LEU A 114 -17.52 5.99 9.08
N ASN A 115 -17.17 4.72 9.27
CA ASN A 115 -15.78 4.32 9.46
C ASN A 115 -15.35 3.40 8.33
N CYS A 116 -14.19 3.69 7.75
CA CYS A 116 -13.56 2.85 6.76
C CYS A 116 -12.36 2.18 7.39
N THR A 117 -12.30 0.85 7.32
CA THR A 117 -11.19 0.05 7.82
C THR A 117 -10.59 -0.72 6.66
N SER A 118 -9.28 -0.56 6.43
CA SER A 118 -8.59 -1.32 5.40
C SER A 118 -8.53 -2.80 5.76
N ALA A 119 -8.41 -3.67 4.76
CA ALA A 119 -7.92 -5.02 5.00
C ALA A 119 -6.43 -4.97 5.43
N GLU A 120 -5.93 -6.09 5.97
CA GLU A 120 -4.54 -6.23 6.39
C GLU A 120 -3.58 -6.15 5.19
N SER A 121 -2.60 -5.26 5.25
CA SER A 121 -1.63 -5.05 4.17
C SER A 121 -0.25 -4.68 4.70
N LYS A 122 0.74 -4.66 3.81
CA LYS A 122 2.06 -4.10 4.13
C LYS A 122 2.62 -3.40 2.89
N PRO A 123 2.94 -2.10 2.93
CA PRO A 123 2.65 -1.16 4.02
C PRO A 123 1.14 -0.94 4.23
N ALA A 124 0.79 -0.19 5.27
CA ALA A 124 -0.57 0.23 5.58
C ALA A 124 -1.18 1.00 4.39
N ALA A 125 -2.47 0.80 4.15
CA ALA A 125 -3.19 1.52 3.12
C ALA A 125 -3.33 3.00 3.47
N LYS A 126 -3.22 3.89 2.48
CA LYS A 126 -3.70 5.27 2.63
C LYS A 126 -5.18 5.30 2.28
N LEU A 127 -6.00 5.79 3.22
CA LEU A 127 -7.46 5.83 3.08
C LEU A 127 -7.95 7.22 2.68
N GLU A 128 -8.82 7.27 1.67
CA GLU A 128 -9.45 8.49 1.19
C GLU A 128 -10.96 8.27 1.00
N TRP A 129 -11.73 9.29 1.38
CA TRP A 129 -13.19 9.29 1.26
C TRP A 129 -13.61 10.16 0.07
N PHE A 130 -14.62 9.67 -0.65
CA PHE A 130 -15.26 10.40 -1.73
C PHE A 130 -16.78 10.38 -1.54
N VAL A 131 -17.42 11.52 -1.81
CA VAL A 131 -18.88 11.65 -1.84
C VAL A 131 -19.29 12.08 -3.24
N ASN A 132 -20.07 11.24 -3.93
CA ASN A 132 -20.44 11.41 -5.34
C ASN A 132 -19.22 11.70 -6.24
N ASP A 133 -18.17 10.90 -6.05
CA ASP A 133 -16.87 10.97 -6.72
C ASP A 133 -16.06 12.26 -6.47
N GLN A 134 -16.46 13.09 -5.52
CA GLN A 134 -15.68 14.24 -5.09
C GLN A 134 -14.92 13.92 -3.80
N PRO A 135 -13.62 14.25 -3.72
CA PRO A 135 -12.83 14.02 -2.51
C PRO A 135 -13.41 14.84 -1.36
N VAL A 136 -13.47 14.21 -0.19
CA VAL A 136 -13.93 14.86 1.04
C VAL A 136 -12.81 15.69 1.66
N SER A 137 -13.16 16.80 2.30
CA SER A 137 -12.20 17.66 3.00
C SER A 137 -11.61 16.98 4.24
N GLU A 138 -10.39 17.38 4.65
CA GLU A 138 -9.78 16.83 5.86
C GLU A 138 -10.58 17.19 7.12
N GLU A 139 -11.30 18.32 7.15
CA GLU A 139 -12.14 18.77 8.28
C GLU A 139 -13.32 17.83 8.56
N GLU A 140 -13.77 17.10 7.54
CA GLU A 140 -14.88 16.14 7.62
C GLU A 140 -14.40 14.71 7.89
N THR A 141 -13.08 14.51 8.03
CA THR A 141 -12.48 13.19 8.23
C THR A 141 -11.61 13.13 9.47
N ASP A 142 -11.43 11.92 10.00
CA ASP A 142 -10.60 11.68 11.17
C ASP A 142 -9.78 10.41 10.95
N ASP A 143 -8.46 10.50 11.07
CA ASP A 143 -7.54 9.37 10.89
C ASP A 143 -7.30 8.71 12.25
N HIS A 144 -7.59 7.41 12.35
CA HIS A 144 -7.44 6.65 13.59
C HIS A 144 -6.07 6.00 13.74
N GLY A 145 -5.14 6.29 12.83
CA GLY A 145 -3.80 5.74 12.79
C GLY A 145 -3.74 4.31 12.25
N ILE A 146 -2.58 3.70 12.44
CA ILE A 146 -2.24 2.37 11.91
C ILE A 146 -2.17 1.38 13.05
N HIS A 147 -2.99 0.33 12.98
CA HIS A 147 -2.90 -0.83 13.84
C HIS A 147 -2.05 -1.92 13.18
N THR A 148 -1.14 -2.55 13.92
CA THR A 148 -0.31 -3.65 13.41
C THR A 148 -0.68 -4.95 14.12
N ASN A 149 -0.97 -6.00 13.35
CA ASN A 149 -1.32 -7.31 13.89
C ASN A 149 -0.07 -8.14 14.28
N ASN A 150 -0.29 -9.33 14.84
CA ASN A 150 0.79 -10.23 15.27
C ASN A 150 1.69 -10.73 14.12
N GLN A 151 1.20 -10.68 12.87
CA GLN A 151 1.94 -11.06 11.66
C GLN A 151 2.69 -9.87 11.04
N ASN A 152 2.73 -8.72 11.73
CA ASN A 152 3.36 -7.49 11.25
C ASN A 152 2.70 -6.92 9.97
N LEU A 153 1.42 -7.24 9.76
CA LEU A 153 0.54 -6.59 8.77
C LEU A 153 -0.16 -5.41 9.41
N GLN A 154 -0.49 -4.43 8.59
CA GLN A 154 -0.97 -3.12 9.01
C GLN A 154 -2.40 -2.90 8.53
N ILE A 155 -3.19 -2.27 9.37
CA ILE A 155 -4.59 -1.90 9.15
C ILE A 155 -4.69 -0.40 9.39
N SER A 156 -5.22 0.33 8.41
CA SER A 156 -5.55 1.75 8.55
C SER A 156 -7.04 1.91 8.79
N SER A 157 -7.44 2.94 9.53
CA SER A 157 -8.85 3.28 9.70
C SER A 157 -9.06 4.78 9.62
N LYS A 158 -10.09 5.21 8.88
CA LYS A 158 -10.43 6.62 8.69
C LYS A 158 -11.92 6.81 8.75
N SER A 159 -12.38 7.71 9.61
CA SER A 159 -13.79 8.05 9.73
C SER A 159 -14.16 9.26 8.86
N LEU A 160 -15.43 9.31 8.49
CA LEU A 160 -16.09 10.37 7.76
C LEU A 160 -17.28 10.87 8.60
N ARG A 161 -17.36 12.17 8.83
CA ARG A 161 -18.51 12.84 9.44
C ARG A 161 -19.19 13.70 8.39
N LEU A 162 -20.39 13.33 7.99
CA LEU A 162 -21.10 13.96 6.89
C LEU A 162 -22.47 14.41 7.33
N LYS A 163 -22.80 15.69 7.07
CA LYS A 163 -24.17 16.18 7.21
C LYS A 163 -24.94 15.97 5.92
N LEU A 164 -26.00 15.17 5.96
CA LEU A 164 -26.85 14.90 4.80
C LEU A 164 -27.66 16.15 4.47
N SER A 165 -27.28 16.82 3.39
CA SER A 165 -28.00 17.97 2.84
C SER A 165 -28.61 17.63 1.49
N GLU A 166 -29.70 18.30 1.12
CA GLU A 166 -30.40 18.09 -0.16
C GLU A 166 -29.46 18.17 -1.37
N LYS A 167 -28.44 19.04 -1.32
CA LYS A 167 -27.45 19.22 -2.39
C LYS A 167 -26.60 17.97 -2.67
N LEU A 168 -26.44 17.10 -1.68
CA LEU A 168 -25.69 15.85 -1.84
C LEU A 168 -26.51 14.80 -2.61
N PHE A 169 -27.84 14.84 -2.53
CA PHE A 169 -28.69 13.87 -3.20
C PHE A 169 -28.78 14.16 -4.69
N ARG A 170 -28.12 13.31 -5.49
CA ARG A 170 -28.20 13.35 -6.95
C ARG A 170 -29.17 12.29 -7.41
N LYS A 171 -30.35 12.71 -7.90
CA LYS A 171 -31.44 11.79 -8.29
C LYS A 171 -31.89 10.89 -7.13
N GLY A 172 -32.03 11.47 -5.93
CA GLY A 172 -32.52 10.75 -4.74
C GLY A 172 -31.51 9.80 -4.08
N LYS A 173 -30.24 9.81 -4.48
CA LYS A 173 -29.19 8.98 -3.86
C LYS A 173 -27.89 9.75 -3.59
N VAL A 174 -27.14 9.26 -2.62
CA VAL A 174 -25.76 9.68 -2.31
C VAL A 174 -24.87 8.45 -2.39
N THR A 175 -23.77 8.53 -3.14
CA THR A 175 -22.76 7.45 -3.20
C THR A 175 -21.54 7.87 -2.39
N ILE A 176 -21.17 7.05 -1.42
CA ILE A 176 -20.00 7.25 -0.56
C ILE A 176 -19.01 6.15 -0.88
N LYS A 177 -17.77 6.52 -1.19
CA LYS A 177 -16.70 5.59 -1.55
C LYS A 177 -15.54 5.78 -0.60
N CYS A 178 -15.08 4.69 0.00
CA CYS A 178 -13.77 4.65 0.64
C CYS A 178 -12.79 3.97 -0.28
N GLU A 179 -11.67 4.63 -0.53
CA GLU A 179 -10.58 4.14 -1.37
C GLU A 179 -9.35 3.87 -0.52
N ALA A 180 -8.77 2.67 -0.69
CA ALA A 180 -7.54 2.25 -0.08
C ALA A 180 -6.46 2.15 -1.16
N SER A 181 -5.40 2.95 -1.03
CA SER A 181 -4.25 2.94 -1.93
C SER A 181 -3.01 2.37 -1.24
N PHE A 182 -2.21 1.60 -1.98
CA PHE A 182 -1.06 0.87 -1.47
C PHE A 182 0.22 1.28 -2.20
N TYR A 183 1.29 1.57 -1.44
CA TYR A 183 2.64 1.87 -1.90
C TYR A 183 2.68 2.83 -3.11
N ASP A 184 2.56 4.12 -2.85
CA ASP A 184 2.54 5.16 -3.91
C ASP A 184 1.56 4.84 -5.05
N THR A 185 0.36 4.36 -4.70
CA THR A 185 -0.73 4.02 -5.64
C THR A 185 -0.41 2.92 -6.66
N VAL A 186 0.51 2.00 -6.35
CA VAL A 186 0.74 0.81 -7.20
C VAL A 186 -0.53 -0.03 -7.32
N ALA A 187 -1.34 -0.06 -6.28
CA ALA A 187 -2.66 -0.67 -6.29
C ALA A 187 -3.66 0.20 -5.52
N THR A 188 -4.91 0.17 -5.99
CA THR A 188 -6.03 0.87 -5.37
C THR A 188 -7.25 -0.05 -5.35
N ILE A 189 -7.88 -0.16 -4.19
CA ILE A 189 -9.09 -0.97 -3.99
C ILE A 189 -10.08 -0.14 -3.21
N SER A 190 -11.35 -0.16 -3.61
CA SER A 190 -12.37 0.69 -2.99
C SER A 190 -13.61 -0.11 -2.59
N LYS A 191 -14.41 0.51 -1.72
CA LYS A 191 -15.74 0.06 -1.32
C LYS A 191 -16.71 1.21 -1.43
N GLU A 192 -17.90 0.93 -1.94
CA GLU A 192 -18.97 1.91 -2.07
C GLU A 192 -20.16 1.53 -1.17
N LEU A 193 -20.78 2.58 -0.61
CA LEU A 193 -22.05 2.55 0.09
C LEU A 193 -22.98 3.57 -0.57
N THR A 194 -24.18 3.15 -0.95
CA THR A 194 -25.20 4.07 -1.50
C THR A 194 -26.30 4.30 -0.47
N LEU A 195 -26.55 5.56 -0.16
CA LEU A 195 -27.66 6.00 0.68
C LEU A 195 -28.81 6.47 -0.22
N LEU A 196 -30.02 6.06 0.11
CA LEU A 196 -31.25 6.47 -0.58
C LEU A 196 -31.96 7.53 0.27
N GLY A 197 -32.45 8.60 -0.36
CA GLY A 197 -33.28 9.59 0.32
C GLY A 197 -34.68 9.04 0.52
N GLY A 198 -35.24 9.20 1.72
CA GLY A 198 -36.63 8.82 1.99
C GLY A 198 -37.59 9.55 1.04
N GLU A 199 -38.50 8.81 0.40
CA GLU A 199 -39.66 9.39 -0.28
C GLU A 199 -40.64 9.95 0.76
N GLN A 200 -40.36 11.12 1.32
CA GLN A 200 -41.40 11.94 1.94
C GLN A 200 -41.34 13.37 1.39
N ASP A 201 -42.39 13.68 0.63
CA ASP A 201 -42.91 14.99 0.24
C ASP A 201 -42.16 15.82 -0.83
N MET A 202 -42.29 15.39 -2.10
CA MET A 202 -42.12 16.27 -3.28
C MET A 202 -43.45 16.58 -4.01
N HIS A 203 -44.61 16.43 -3.35
CA HIS A 203 -45.89 16.97 -3.86
C HIS A 203 -46.68 17.65 -2.73
N GLY A 204 -46.49 18.96 -2.61
CA GLY A 204 -47.24 19.80 -1.68
C GLY A 204 -47.17 21.29 -2.02
N GLU A 205 -47.07 21.65 -3.30
CA GLU A 205 -47.27 23.04 -3.72
C GLU A 205 -48.78 23.27 -3.92
N VAL A 206 -49.47 23.67 -2.85
CA VAL A 206 -50.77 24.36 -3.00
C VAL A 206 -50.48 25.85 -3.01
N ILE A 207 -50.30 26.40 -4.22
CA ILE A 207 -50.47 27.83 -4.49
C ILE A 207 -51.77 27.98 -5.26
N VAL A 208 -52.79 28.57 -4.62
CA VAL A 208 -53.66 29.54 -5.30
C VAL A 208 -53.85 30.74 -4.37
N ASP A 209 -53.52 31.90 -4.95
CA ASP A 209 -53.35 33.21 -4.35
C ASP A 209 -54.68 33.92 -4.02
N ARG A 210 -54.55 35.03 -3.28
CA ARG A 210 -55.60 35.84 -2.65
C ARG A 210 -56.43 36.73 -3.61
N THR A 211 -57.72 36.88 -3.27
CA THR A 211 -58.62 38.08 -3.31
C THR A 211 -58.93 38.82 -4.63
N VAL A 212 -60.22 39.16 -4.87
CA VAL A 212 -60.90 40.48 -4.67
C VAL A 212 -62.26 40.57 -5.41
N GLY A 213 -63.29 41.10 -4.71
CA GLY A 213 -64.39 41.94 -5.25
C GLY A 213 -65.62 41.18 -5.78
N LYS A 214 -66.88 41.48 -5.42
CA LYS A 214 -67.55 42.71 -4.95
C LYS A 214 -68.70 42.32 -4.02
#